data_AF-A0A1M3KJG3-F1
#
_entry.id   AF-A0A1M3KJG3-F1
#
_cell.length_a   1.000
_cell.length_b   1.000
_cell.length_c   1.000
_cell.angle_alpha   90.00
_cell.angle_beta   90.00
_cell.angle_gamma   90.00
#
_symmetry.space_group_name_H-M   'P 1'
#
loop_
_entity.id
_entity.type
_entity.pdbx_description
1 polymer ?
#
loop_
_entity_poly.entity_id
_entity_poly.type
_entity_poly.pdbx_seq_one_letter_code
_entity_poly.pdbx_strand_id
1 'polypeptide(L)'
;MRKLLLAGTALLTLTMALPAYAQDSDAAAGAGAAVGATTGGTIGFLLGGPVGAIIGGFSGAVIGGTVSEAAVTYAGNHPVEQVYLDTDLDVGVKVSSDVTLYPIEGEDDLSYFYANGRVWIVTTSSGEIVASPGFVVPETAVAYVKANPTASVTIEGDVAPGFVVAGDVDVVDVPEARGYAYLYVNDRPALVDARSRTVIWIE
;
A
#
# COMPACT_ATOMS: atom_id res chain seq x y z
N MET A 1 -52.84 -46.63 -37.48
CA MET A 1 -53.12 -46.24 -36.08
C MET A 1 -51.81 -46.11 -35.33
N ARG A 2 -51.40 -44.88 -35.02
CA ARG A 2 -50.52 -44.51 -33.91
C ARG A 2 -50.54 -42.99 -33.81
N LYS A 3 -51.01 -42.50 -32.66
CA LYS A 3 -51.19 -41.10 -32.29
C LYS A 3 -49.88 -40.54 -31.73
N LEU A 4 -49.91 -39.23 -31.45
CA LEU A 4 -49.03 -38.43 -30.58
C LEU A 4 -47.84 -37.82 -31.36
N LEU A 5 -47.43 -36.56 -31.21
CA LEU A 5 -47.78 -35.41 -30.35
C LEU A 5 -46.84 -34.26 -30.77
N LEU A 6 -46.97 -33.10 -30.11
CA LEU A 6 -45.99 -32.01 -29.96
C LEU A 6 -45.85 -31.05 -31.15
N ALA A 7 -45.60 -29.76 -31.01
CA ALA A 7 -45.57 -28.76 -29.93
C ALA A 7 -45.07 -27.47 -30.64
N GLY A 8 -45.32 -26.24 -30.24
CA GLY A 8 -45.57 -25.66 -28.94
C GLY A 8 -44.86 -24.32 -29.02
N THR A 9 -45.61 -23.29 -29.39
CA THR A 9 -45.18 -21.89 -29.38
C THR A 9 -44.95 -21.45 -27.93
N ALA A 10 -43.71 -21.16 -27.58
CA ALA A 10 -43.36 -20.37 -26.42
C ALA A 10 -42.16 -19.49 -26.78
N LEU A 11 -42.43 -18.22 -27.10
CA LEU A 11 -41.42 -17.16 -27.09
C LEU A 11 -41.04 -16.92 -25.62
N LEU A 12 -39.97 -17.57 -25.17
CA LEU A 12 -39.28 -17.25 -23.92
C LEU A 12 -38.41 -16.01 -24.16
N THR A 13 -38.93 -14.83 -23.83
CA THR A 13 -38.08 -13.65 -23.61
C THR A 13 -37.40 -13.81 -22.25
N LEU A 14 -36.21 -14.42 -22.26
CA LEU A 14 -35.36 -14.54 -21.09
C LEU A 14 -34.53 -13.26 -20.95
N THR A 15 -35.03 -12.30 -20.19
CA THR A 15 -34.21 -11.18 -19.66
C THR A 15 -33.33 -11.72 -18.54
N MET A 16 -32.19 -12.31 -18.90
CA MET A 16 -31.09 -12.55 -17.98
C MET A 16 -30.33 -11.23 -17.80
N ALA A 17 -30.51 -10.59 -16.66
CA ALA A 17 -29.54 -9.63 -16.14
C ALA A 17 -28.25 -10.40 -15.81
N LEU A 18 -27.24 -10.27 -16.67
CA LEU A 18 -25.90 -10.73 -16.37
C LEU A 18 -25.25 -9.72 -15.41
N PRO A 19 -24.55 -10.14 -14.33
CA PRO A 19 -23.53 -9.28 -13.77
C PRO A 19 -22.49 -9.05 -14.88
N ALA A 20 -22.28 -7.79 -15.24
CA ALA A 20 -21.18 -7.41 -16.10
C ALA A 20 -19.88 -7.68 -15.34
N TYR A 21 -19.29 -8.85 -15.55
CA TYR A 21 -17.88 -9.06 -15.25
C TYR A 21 -17.10 -8.29 -16.32
N ALA A 22 -16.49 -7.17 -15.94
CA ALA A 22 -15.42 -6.58 -16.70
C ALA A 22 -14.25 -7.57 -16.64
N GLN A 23 -14.14 -8.39 -17.68
CA GLN A 23 -12.97 -9.22 -17.91
C GLN A 23 -11.92 -8.33 -18.56
N ASP A 24 -11.04 -7.76 -17.75
CA ASP A 24 -9.81 -7.15 -18.24
C ASP A 24 -8.65 -8.07 -17.88
N SER A 25 -8.37 -8.99 -18.80
CA SER A 25 -7.16 -9.80 -18.83
C SER A 25 -6.22 -9.14 -19.83
N ASP A 26 -5.61 -8.03 -19.41
CA ASP A 26 -4.35 -7.45 -19.90
C ASP A 26 -4.11 -6.12 -19.17
N ALA A 27 -3.89 -6.17 -17.85
CA ALA A 27 -3.43 -5.03 -17.05
C ALA A 27 -2.01 -5.29 -16.54
N ALA A 28 -1.09 -5.53 -17.46
CA ALA A 28 0.32 -5.28 -17.22
C ALA A 28 0.60 -3.81 -17.56
N ALA A 29 1.00 -3.05 -16.53
CA ALA A 29 1.63 -1.73 -16.60
C ALA A 29 0.78 -0.55 -17.13
N GLY A 30 0.45 0.36 -16.22
CA GLY A 30 0.17 1.76 -16.58
C GLY A 30 -1.29 2.19 -16.53
N ALA A 31 -1.92 2.09 -15.37
CA ALA A 31 -3.06 2.91 -15.01
C ALA A 31 -2.93 3.27 -13.53
N GLY A 32 -2.75 4.56 -13.23
CA GLY A 32 -2.64 5.06 -11.86
C GLY A 32 -3.82 4.54 -11.03
N ALA A 33 -3.49 3.89 -9.91
CA ALA A 33 -4.46 3.35 -8.97
C ALA A 33 -5.15 4.48 -8.21
N ALA A 34 -6.00 5.23 -8.91
CA ALA A 34 -7.08 5.98 -8.31
C ALA A 34 -8.24 4.99 -8.10
N VAL A 35 -8.39 4.47 -6.87
CA VAL A 35 -9.61 3.95 -6.22
C VAL A 35 -9.18 3.05 -5.04
N GLY A 36 -9.54 3.42 -3.80
CA GLY A 36 -9.42 2.50 -2.66
C GLY A 36 -9.31 3.04 -1.24
N ALA A 37 -9.82 4.24 -0.90
CA ALA A 37 -9.84 4.75 0.48
C ALA A 37 -10.88 4.06 1.41
N THR A 38 -11.26 2.83 1.13
CA THR A 38 -12.06 2.00 2.06
C THR A 38 -11.26 0.76 2.40
N THR A 39 -10.44 0.90 3.43
CA THR A 39 -9.78 -0.20 4.16
C THR A 39 -8.88 -1.10 3.29
N GLY A 40 -7.62 -0.70 3.10
CA GLY A 40 -6.54 -1.60 2.65
C GLY A 40 -6.10 -1.52 1.18
N GLY A 41 -6.54 -0.54 0.39
CA GLY A 41 -6.08 -0.36 -0.99
C GLY A 41 -4.66 0.21 -1.08
N THR A 42 -3.86 -0.26 -2.05
CA THR A 42 -2.54 0.31 -2.32
C THR A 42 -2.62 1.50 -3.29
N ILE A 43 -2.03 2.65 -2.96
CA ILE A 43 -1.94 3.82 -3.86
C ILE A 43 -0.64 3.74 -4.65
N GLY A 44 -0.64 3.16 -5.86
CA GLY A 44 0.56 2.96 -6.68
C GLY A 44 1.17 4.24 -7.29
N PHE A 45 2.47 4.46 -7.11
CA PHE A 45 3.26 5.46 -7.85
C PHE A 45 4.37 4.77 -8.66
N LEU A 46 4.36 4.92 -9.99
CA LEU A 46 5.42 4.42 -10.88
C LEU A 46 6.16 5.60 -11.52
N LEU A 47 7.30 6.02 -10.96
CA LEU A 47 8.19 6.99 -11.60
C LEU A 47 9.66 6.63 -11.37
N GLY A 48 10.30 6.09 -12.41
CA GLY A 48 11.69 5.61 -12.37
C GLY A 48 12.73 6.73 -12.25
N GLY A 49 13.57 6.66 -11.21
CA GLY A 49 14.69 7.56 -10.96
C GLY A 49 15.91 6.86 -10.32
N PRO A 50 17.06 7.55 -10.19
CA PRO A 50 18.31 6.97 -9.66
C PRO A 50 18.21 6.53 -8.17
N VAL A 51 19.25 5.82 -7.69
CA VAL A 51 19.37 5.18 -6.37
C VAL A 51 18.71 5.98 -5.25
N GLY A 52 17.58 5.48 -4.74
CA GLY A 52 16.76 6.10 -3.70
C GLY A 52 15.31 6.39 -4.11
N ALA A 53 14.96 6.31 -5.40
CA ALA A 53 13.59 6.43 -5.86
C ALA A 53 12.74 5.27 -5.30
N ILE A 54 11.78 5.59 -4.42
CA ILE A 54 10.74 4.64 -4.06
C ILE A 54 9.71 4.67 -5.16
N ILE A 55 9.92 3.78 -6.12
CA ILE A 55 8.93 3.43 -7.13
C ILE A 55 8.02 2.43 -6.44
N GLY A 56 6.79 2.79 -6.13
CA GLY A 56 5.82 1.85 -5.59
C GLY A 56 4.76 2.53 -4.75
N GLY A 57 3.71 1.80 -4.49
CA GLY A 57 2.53 2.38 -3.89
C GLY A 57 2.62 2.57 -2.39
N PHE A 58 1.72 3.39 -1.84
CA PHE A 58 1.38 3.29 -0.44
C PHE A 58 0.59 2.01 -0.20
N SER A 59 0.74 1.37 0.96
CA SER A 59 -0.14 0.29 1.42
C SER A 59 -0.84 0.65 2.74
N GLY A 60 -2.01 0.06 2.95
CA GLY A 60 -2.78 0.21 4.18
C GLY A 60 -3.79 1.34 4.15
N ALA A 61 -4.41 1.62 5.30
CA ALA A 61 -5.42 2.65 5.40
C ALA A 61 -4.80 4.05 5.28
N VAL A 62 -5.49 4.90 4.51
CA VAL A 62 -5.34 6.35 4.57
C VAL A 62 -6.04 6.82 5.84
N ILE A 63 -5.32 7.51 6.71
CA ILE A 63 -5.83 8.02 7.98
C ILE A 63 -5.87 9.55 7.87
N GLY A 64 -7.00 10.19 8.20
CA GLY A 64 -7.20 11.64 8.07
C GLY A 64 -7.54 12.07 6.64
N GLY A 65 -8.39 13.10 6.47
CA GLY A 65 -8.91 13.45 5.14
C GLY A 65 -9.36 14.90 4.99
N THR A 66 -8.42 15.77 4.64
CA THR A 66 -8.59 17.04 3.89
C THR A 66 -7.38 17.34 2.99
N VAL A 67 -6.58 16.34 2.63
CA VAL A 67 -5.33 16.51 1.85
C VAL A 67 -5.57 16.17 0.38
N SER A 68 -4.99 16.95 -0.53
CA SER A 68 -5.14 16.75 -1.98
C SER A 68 -4.42 15.50 -2.48
N GLU A 69 -4.90 14.92 -3.58
CA GLU A 69 -4.20 13.82 -4.26
C GLU A 69 -2.81 14.26 -4.78
N ALA A 70 -2.67 15.54 -5.16
CA ALA A 70 -1.40 16.12 -5.59
C ALA A 70 -0.37 16.09 -4.45
N ALA A 71 -0.77 16.41 -3.22
CA ALA A 71 0.11 16.36 -2.05
C ALA A 71 0.58 14.93 -1.76
N VAL A 72 -0.34 13.97 -1.78
CA VAL A 72 -0.03 12.54 -1.59
C VAL A 72 0.94 12.05 -2.67
N THR A 73 0.66 12.41 -3.92
CA THR A 73 1.51 12.07 -5.07
C THR A 73 2.90 12.67 -4.96
N TYR A 74 3.01 13.93 -4.54
CA TYR A 74 4.29 14.58 -4.36
C TYR A 74 5.11 13.89 -3.28
N ALA A 75 4.53 13.66 -2.09
CA ALA A 75 5.23 13.03 -0.97
C ALA A 75 5.66 11.59 -1.29
N GLY A 76 4.89 10.85 -2.09
CA GLY A 76 5.27 9.51 -2.57
C GLY A 76 6.41 9.52 -3.58
N ASN A 77 6.47 10.52 -4.46
CA ASN A 77 7.49 10.62 -5.51
C ASN A 77 8.80 11.29 -5.05
N HIS A 78 8.82 11.90 -3.87
CA HIS A 78 9.99 12.56 -3.29
C HIS A 78 10.33 11.91 -1.95
N PRO A 79 10.88 10.69 -1.94
CA PRO A 79 11.25 10.04 -0.69
C PRO A 79 12.38 10.81 -0.01
N VAL A 80 12.26 10.91 1.32
CA VAL A 80 13.26 11.54 2.20
C VAL A 80 13.77 10.54 3.22
N GLU A 81 14.84 10.89 3.92
CA GLU A 81 15.38 10.03 4.98
C GLU A 81 14.34 9.81 6.07
N GLN A 82 14.06 8.54 6.38
CA GLN A 82 13.10 8.19 7.43
C GLN A 82 13.74 8.31 8.81
N VAL A 83 12.95 8.79 9.77
CA VAL A 83 13.29 8.73 11.19
C VAL A 83 12.54 7.59 11.86
N TYR A 84 13.04 7.17 13.03
CA TYR A 84 12.32 6.22 13.88
C TYR A 84 11.95 6.93 15.16
N LEU A 85 10.66 6.95 15.46
CA LEU A 85 10.11 7.67 16.59
C LEU A 85 9.40 6.68 17.51
N ASP A 86 9.74 6.74 18.80
CA ASP A 86 9.10 5.94 19.86
C ASP A 86 7.77 6.56 20.34
N THR A 87 7.22 7.51 19.58
CA THR A 87 5.94 8.16 19.87
C THR A 87 4.83 7.56 19.02
N ASP A 88 3.63 7.49 19.59
CA ASP A 88 2.44 7.14 18.84
C ASP A 88 2.10 8.29 17.89
N LEU A 89 2.30 8.05 16.59
CA LEU A 89 1.95 8.98 15.53
C LEU A 89 0.52 8.70 15.07
N ASP A 90 -0.32 9.73 15.08
CA ASP A 90 -1.69 9.66 14.58
C ASP A 90 -2.13 11.06 14.10
N VAL A 91 -3.24 11.13 13.39
CA VAL A 91 -3.85 12.38 12.96
C VAL A 91 -4.24 13.22 14.17
N GLY A 92 -3.95 14.52 14.10
CA GLY A 92 -4.11 15.48 15.19
C GLY A 92 -2.92 15.55 16.15
N VAL A 93 -1.93 14.65 16.02
CA VAL A 93 -0.70 14.73 16.81
C VAL A 93 0.21 15.80 16.24
N LYS A 94 0.73 16.67 17.10
CA LYS A 94 1.78 17.63 16.74
C LYS A 94 3.16 16.97 16.84
N VAL A 95 3.87 16.92 15.73
CA VAL A 95 5.22 16.36 15.65
C VAL A 95 6.25 17.26 16.36
N SER A 96 7.28 16.64 16.95
CA SER A 96 8.39 17.37 17.58
C SER A 96 9.10 18.28 16.59
N SER A 97 9.60 19.42 17.06
CA SER A 97 10.43 20.34 16.25
C SER A 97 11.77 19.73 15.80
N ASP A 98 12.18 18.61 16.41
CA ASP A 98 13.40 17.89 16.02
C ASP A 98 13.22 17.06 14.74
N VAL A 99 11.97 16.85 14.29
CA VAL A 99 11.67 16.18 13.04
C VAL A 99 11.76 17.18 11.90
N THR A 100 12.64 16.90 10.94
CA THR A 100 12.72 17.69 9.71
C THR A 100 11.46 17.53 8.88
N LEU A 101 10.77 18.64 8.63
CA LEU A 101 9.61 18.71 7.76
C LEU A 101 10.02 19.17 6.36
N TYR A 102 9.57 18.43 5.35
CA TYR A 102 9.84 18.74 3.95
C TYR A 102 8.60 19.36 3.31
N PRO A 103 8.71 20.53 2.68
CA PRO A 103 7.56 21.18 2.05
C PRO A 103 7.02 20.34 0.88
N ILE A 104 5.71 20.39 0.68
CA ILE A 104 5.06 19.82 -0.50
C ILE A 104 4.93 20.93 -1.56
N GLU A 105 5.52 20.71 -2.73
CA GLU A 105 5.46 21.70 -3.81
C GLU A 105 4.03 21.87 -4.33
N GLY A 106 3.58 23.12 -4.45
CA GLY A 106 2.22 23.46 -4.86
C GLY A 106 1.17 23.40 -3.73
N GLU A 107 1.58 23.05 -2.51
CA GLU A 107 0.72 22.91 -1.32
C GLU A 107 1.34 23.67 -0.14
N ASP A 108 1.26 25.00 -0.16
CA ASP A 108 2.01 25.90 0.73
C ASP A 108 1.79 25.65 2.23
N ASP A 109 0.62 25.15 2.61
CA ASP A 109 0.24 24.86 4.00
C ASP A 109 0.62 23.44 4.45
N LEU A 110 1.18 22.61 3.57
CA LEU A 110 1.49 21.21 3.84
C LEU A 110 2.98 20.91 3.75
N SER A 111 3.43 20.09 4.69
CA SER A 111 4.75 19.47 4.68
C SER A 111 4.59 17.97 4.94
N TYR A 112 5.62 17.19 4.70
CA TYR A 112 5.65 15.76 4.98
C TYR A 112 6.96 15.34 5.64
N PHE A 113 6.92 14.18 6.28
CA PHE A 113 8.09 13.48 6.77
C PHE A 113 7.87 11.97 6.70
N TYR A 114 8.96 11.21 6.75
CA TYR A 114 8.94 9.75 6.77
C TYR A 114 9.30 9.29 8.17
N ALA A 115 8.43 8.49 8.78
CA ALA A 115 8.72 7.88 10.08
C ALA A 115 8.10 6.50 10.20
N ASN A 116 8.86 5.57 10.79
CA ASN A 116 8.43 4.20 11.06
C ASN A 116 7.85 3.51 9.79
N GLY A 117 8.53 3.69 8.65
CA GLY A 117 8.13 3.11 7.35
C GLY A 117 6.90 3.75 6.68
N ARG A 118 6.36 4.83 7.23
CA ARG A 118 5.12 5.49 6.80
C ARG A 118 5.35 6.96 6.46
N VAL A 119 4.57 7.46 5.50
CA VAL A 119 4.52 8.89 5.19
C VAL A 119 3.48 9.58 6.05
N TRP A 120 3.88 10.70 6.62
CA TRP A 120 3.04 11.55 7.45
C TRP A 120 2.99 12.93 6.82
N ILE A 121 1.78 13.41 6.55
CA ILE A 121 1.52 14.75 6.03
C ILE A 121 1.05 15.59 7.21
N VAL A 122 1.68 16.76 7.37
CA VAL A 122 1.45 17.70 8.45
C VAL A 122 1.10 19.07 7.91
N THR A 123 0.48 19.90 8.74
CA THR A 123 0.43 21.34 8.46
C THR A 123 1.80 21.98 8.69
N THR A 124 2.25 22.80 7.75
CA THR A 124 3.55 23.50 7.82
C THR A 124 3.59 24.46 9.02
N SER A 125 2.46 25.09 9.35
CA SER A 125 2.38 26.12 10.39
C SER A 125 2.44 25.57 11.82
N SER A 126 1.87 24.38 12.06
CA SER A 126 1.74 23.84 13.42
C SER A 126 2.53 22.54 13.64
N GLY A 127 2.87 21.80 12.58
CA GLY A 127 3.44 20.45 12.66
C GLY A 127 2.40 19.38 13.04
N GLU A 128 1.12 19.72 13.02
CA GLU A 128 0.04 18.76 13.29
C GLU A 128 -0.14 17.82 12.10
N ILE A 129 -0.13 16.51 12.36
CA ILE A 129 -0.40 15.45 11.39
C ILE A 129 -1.85 15.55 10.95
N VAL A 130 -2.07 15.70 9.65
CA VAL A 130 -3.40 15.81 9.05
C VAL A 130 -3.77 14.61 8.20
N ALA A 131 -2.77 13.88 7.69
CA ALA A 131 -3.00 12.65 6.97
C ALA A 131 -1.80 11.70 7.03
N SER A 132 -2.07 10.42 6.82
CA SER A 132 -1.05 9.44 6.48
C SER A 132 -1.49 8.59 5.30
N PRO A 133 -0.85 8.73 4.12
CA PRO A 133 -1.22 7.99 2.92
C PRO A 133 -1.01 6.48 3.00
N GLY A 134 -0.14 6.00 3.89
CA GLY A 134 0.19 4.58 4.02
C GLY A 134 1.67 4.29 4.22
N PHE A 135 1.99 3.00 4.27
CA PHE A 135 3.37 2.54 4.23
C PHE A 135 3.93 2.62 2.83
N VAL A 136 5.18 3.04 2.70
CA VAL A 136 5.80 3.15 1.40
C VAL A 136 6.37 1.80 0.99
N VAL A 137 6.00 1.32 -0.19
CA VAL A 137 6.40 -0.01 -0.67
C VAL A 137 7.37 0.13 -1.85
N PRO A 138 8.66 -0.23 -1.71
CA PRO A 138 9.60 -0.22 -2.82
C PRO A 138 9.33 -1.39 -3.79
N GLU A 139 9.04 -1.09 -5.05
CA GLU A 139 8.79 -2.07 -6.13
C GLU A 139 9.99 -2.99 -6.35
N THR A 140 11.22 -2.45 -6.27
CA THR A 140 12.44 -3.25 -6.37
C THR A 140 12.55 -4.28 -5.25
N ALA A 141 12.11 -3.92 -4.03
CA ALA A 141 12.04 -4.86 -2.92
C ALA A 141 10.96 -5.92 -3.16
N VAL A 142 9.76 -5.53 -3.61
CA VAL A 142 8.68 -6.48 -3.95
C VAL A 142 9.13 -7.46 -5.03
N ALA A 143 9.75 -6.96 -6.11
CA ALA A 143 10.27 -7.79 -7.18
C ALA A 143 11.34 -8.78 -6.67
N TYR A 144 12.25 -8.32 -5.83
CA TYR A 144 13.26 -9.18 -5.21
C TYR A 144 12.63 -10.27 -4.35
N VAL A 145 11.69 -9.93 -3.47
CA VAL A 145 11.04 -10.89 -2.57
C VAL A 145 10.27 -11.96 -3.35
N LYS A 146 9.58 -11.59 -4.43
CA LYS A 146 8.88 -12.53 -5.31
C LYS A 146 9.83 -13.47 -6.05
N ALA A 147 11.03 -12.99 -6.42
CA ALA A 147 12.05 -13.79 -7.09
C ALA A 147 12.84 -14.71 -6.15
N ASN A 148 12.79 -14.48 -4.83
CA ASN A 148 13.59 -15.18 -3.84
C ASN A 148 12.72 -15.74 -2.69
N PRO A 149 11.94 -16.82 -2.94
CA PRO A 149 11.08 -17.39 -1.91
C PRO A 149 11.87 -18.05 -0.77
N THR A 150 11.36 -17.92 0.45
CA THR A 150 11.89 -18.55 1.67
C THR A 150 10.88 -19.52 2.28
N ALA A 151 11.28 -20.26 3.32
CA ALA A 151 10.36 -21.12 4.06
C ALA A 151 9.24 -20.28 4.67
N SER A 152 7.98 -20.68 4.44
CA SER A 152 6.84 -19.94 4.97
C SER A 152 6.57 -20.26 6.44
N VAL A 153 6.25 -19.23 7.21
CA VAL A 153 5.77 -19.32 8.59
C VAL A 153 4.25 -19.20 8.59
N THR A 154 3.58 -20.05 9.36
CA THR A 154 2.13 -19.92 9.59
C THR A 154 1.88 -19.01 10.78
N ILE A 155 1.11 -17.95 10.56
CA ILE A 155 0.67 -17.02 11.62
C ILE A 155 -0.85 -17.06 11.67
N GLU A 156 -1.39 -17.25 12.88
CA GLU A 156 -2.83 -17.19 13.12
C GLU A 156 -3.34 -15.74 13.04
N GLY A 157 -4.48 -15.57 12.37
CA GLY A 157 -5.09 -14.25 12.16
C GLY A 157 -4.77 -13.65 10.79
N ASP A 158 -5.23 -12.41 10.60
CA ASP A 158 -5.00 -11.67 9.36
C ASP A 158 -3.69 -10.88 9.48
N VAL A 159 -2.74 -11.19 8.61
CA VAL A 159 -1.47 -10.45 8.51
C VAL A 159 -1.64 -9.40 7.43
N ALA A 160 -1.59 -8.14 7.83
CA ALA A 160 -1.81 -6.98 6.98
C ALA A 160 -0.74 -5.90 7.26
N PRO A 161 -0.60 -4.88 6.38
CA PRO A 161 0.28 -3.74 6.67
C PRO A 161 -0.04 -3.09 8.02
N GLY A 162 1.00 -2.85 8.83
CA GLY A 162 0.90 -2.42 10.23
C GLY A 162 1.03 -3.55 11.26
N PHE A 163 0.96 -4.83 10.83
CA PHE A 163 1.19 -5.97 11.73
C PHE A 163 2.66 -6.03 12.17
N VAL A 164 2.93 -6.22 13.46
CA VAL A 164 4.31 -6.34 13.98
C VAL A 164 4.69 -7.81 14.11
N VAL A 165 5.72 -8.23 13.39
CA VAL A 165 6.24 -9.61 13.41
C VAL A 165 6.96 -9.87 14.73
N ALA A 166 6.57 -10.93 15.44
CA ALA A 166 7.18 -11.34 16.71
C ALA A 166 8.70 -11.55 16.59
N GLY A 167 9.46 -11.21 17.63
CA GLY A 167 10.93 -11.16 17.59
C GLY A 167 11.63 -12.51 17.41
N ASP A 168 10.92 -13.61 17.63
CA ASP A 168 11.37 -15.00 17.46
C ASP A 168 11.15 -15.54 16.04
N VAL A 169 10.42 -14.80 15.19
CA VAL A 169 10.24 -15.16 13.78
C VAL A 169 11.42 -14.64 12.95
N ASP A 170 12.05 -15.51 12.17
CA ASP A 170 13.15 -15.09 11.30
C ASP A 170 12.64 -14.22 10.14
N VAL A 171 13.39 -13.15 9.85
CA VAL A 171 13.20 -12.30 8.67
C VAL A 171 14.52 -12.23 7.90
N VAL A 172 14.44 -12.09 6.59
CA VAL A 172 15.59 -12.06 5.69
C VAL A 172 15.79 -10.66 5.14
N ASP A 173 17.00 -10.13 5.18
CA ASP A 173 17.30 -8.80 4.64
C ASP A 173 17.07 -8.73 3.13
N VAL A 174 16.65 -7.56 2.63
CA VAL A 174 16.59 -7.26 1.20
C VAL A 174 17.88 -6.55 0.78
N PRO A 175 18.77 -7.18 -0.01
CA PRO A 175 20.12 -6.67 -0.25
C PRO A 175 20.20 -5.25 -0.84
N GLU A 176 19.33 -4.94 -1.80
CA GLU A 176 19.31 -3.65 -2.51
C GLU A 176 18.35 -2.62 -1.88
N ALA A 177 17.61 -3.00 -0.85
CA ALA A 177 16.67 -2.14 -0.14
C ALA A 177 17.02 -2.13 1.36
N ARG A 178 18.05 -1.34 1.71
CA ARG A 178 18.50 -1.20 3.10
C ARG A 178 17.36 -0.75 4.00
N GLY A 179 17.27 -1.35 5.18
CA GLY A 179 16.19 -1.07 6.15
C GLY A 179 14.92 -1.89 5.90
N TYR A 180 14.87 -2.70 4.84
CA TYR A 180 13.78 -3.63 4.58
C TYR A 180 14.25 -5.08 4.75
N ALA A 181 13.37 -5.89 5.31
CA ALA A 181 13.49 -7.34 5.41
C ALA A 181 12.21 -7.97 4.86
N TYR A 182 12.19 -9.28 4.68
CA TYR A 182 11.01 -10.00 4.23
C TYR A 182 10.90 -11.37 4.89
N LEU A 183 9.70 -11.90 4.88
CA LEU A 183 9.41 -13.29 5.20
C LEU A 183 8.27 -13.79 4.30
N TYR A 184 8.13 -15.10 4.21
CA TYR A 184 6.93 -15.70 3.63
C TYR A 184 6.00 -16.08 4.79
N VAL A 185 4.77 -15.60 4.75
CA VAL A 185 3.77 -15.86 5.79
C VAL A 185 2.49 -16.37 5.15
N ASN A 186 1.98 -17.51 5.63
CA ASN A 186 0.82 -18.17 5.05
C ASN A 186 0.93 -18.31 3.50
N ASP A 187 2.11 -18.73 3.04
CA ASP A 187 2.50 -18.88 1.62
C ASP A 187 2.53 -17.59 0.78
N ARG A 188 2.46 -16.43 1.42
CA ARG A 188 2.48 -15.11 0.77
C ARG A 188 3.77 -14.35 1.11
N PRO A 189 4.43 -13.71 0.14
CA PRO A 189 5.55 -12.81 0.45
C PRO A 189 5.05 -11.59 1.25
N ALA A 190 5.75 -11.26 2.33
CA ALA A 190 5.51 -10.06 3.11
C ALA A 190 6.81 -9.26 3.26
N LEU A 191 6.75 -7.96 2.96
CA LEU A 191 7.83 -7.01 3.17
C LEU A 191 7.67 -6.36 4.53
N VAL A 192 8.78 -6.15 5.23
CA VAL A 192 8.84 -5.73 6.62
C VAL A 192 9.88 -4.60 6.77
N ASP A 193 9.57 -3.59 7.57
CA ASP A 193 10.57 -2.63 8.04
C ASP A 193 11.51 -3.35 9.03
N ALA A 194 12.80 -3.46 8.69
CA ALA A 194 13.74 -4.33 9.38
C ALA A 194 13.98 -3.94 10.85
N ARG A 195 13.75 -2.66 11.21
CA ARG A 195 13.98 -2.17 12.57
C ARG A 195 12.74 -2.34 13.45
N SER A 196 11.58 -1.92 12.98
CA SER A 196 10.32 -2.02 13.73
C SER A 196 9.68 -3.40 13.64
N ARG A 197 10.10 -4.23 12.68
CA ARG A 197 9.49 -5.52 12.33
C ARG A 197 8.03 -5.39 11.89
N THR A 198 7.64 -4.20 11.45
CA THR A 198 6.28 -3.94 10.96
C THR A 198 6.15 -4.42 9.52
N VAL A 199 5.15 -5.24 9.23
CA VAL A 199 4.74 -5.58 7.87
C VAL A 199 4.29 -4.31 7.18
N ILE A 200 4.90 -3.99 6.06
CA ILE A 200 4.57 -2.81 5.25
C ILE A 200 3.92 -3.18 3.93
N TRP A 201 3.94 -4.46 3.55
CA TRP A 201 3.27 -4.97 2.35
C TRP A 201 3.14 -6.49 2.47
N ILE A 202 2.05 -7.03 1.92
CA ILE A 202 1.82 -8.46 1.74
C ILE A 202 1.02 -8.64 0.45
N GLU A 203 1.35 -9.67 -0.34
CA GLU A 203 0.66 -9.97 -1.61
C GLU A 203 -0.71 -10.57 -1.40
#